data_AF-A0A925AXU3-F1
#
_entry.id   AF-A0A925AXU3-F1
#
_cell.length_a   1.000
_cell.length_b   1.000
_cell.length_c   1.000
_cell.angle_alpha   90.00
_cell.angle_beta   90.00
_cell.angle_gamma   90.00
#
_symmetry.space_group_name_H-M   'P 1'
#
loop_
_entity.id
_entity.type
_entity.pdbx_description
1 polymer ?
#
loop_
_entity_poly.entity_id
_entity_poly.type
_entity_poly.pdbx_seq_one_letter_code
_entity_poly.pdbx_strand_id
1 'polypeptide(L)'
;MPTDKQALAALDDIDRILGQRIARPLAAEVRSMNQAELSAEYWQVRMRLDTSLTLIDKIPVYGKRIATAVRFLMQICDRHCQTGPPPPAIDGGLIVKI
;
A
#
# COMPACT_ATOMS: atom_id res chain seq x y z
N MET A 1 -10.63 -5.03 12.60
CA MET A 1 -10.24 -3.68 12.14
C MET A 1 -8.82 -3.42 12.62
N PRO A 2 -7.91 -2.92 11.77
CA PRO A 2 -6.56 -2.55 12.19
C PRO A 2 -6.61 -1.43 13.23
N THR A 3 -5.66 -1.44 14.18
CA THR A 3 -5.54 -0.41 15.23
C THR A 3 -4.82 0.82 14.69
N ASP A 4 -5.00 1.97 15.36
CA ASP A 4 -4.33 3.22 14.95
C ASP A 4 -2.81 3.10 14.95
N LYS A 5 -2.26 2.31 15.88
CA LYS A 5 -0.84 1.98 15.93
C LYS A 5 -0.39 1.17 14.70
N GLN A 6 -1.19 0.20 14.26
CA GLN A 6 -0.88 -0.62 13.07
C GLN A 6 -0.91 0.22 11.80
N ALA A 7 -1.85 1.16 11.70
CA ALA A 7 -1.99 1.96 10.51
C ALA A 7 -0.95 3.10 10.43
N LEU A 8 -0.47 3.63 11.56
CA LEU A 8 0.68 4.54 11.60
C LEU A 8 1.96 3.83 11.16
N ALA A 9 2.20 2.62 11.68
CA ALA A 9 3.34 1.81 11.24
C ALA A 9 3.28 1.50 9.73
N ALA A 10 2.09 1.28 9.16
CA ALA A 10 1.92 1.09 7.73
C ALA A 10 2.27 2.35 6.91
N LEU A 11 1.92 3.55 7.42
CA LEU A 11 2.32 4.82 6.80
C LEU A 11 3.83 5.03 6.83
N ASP A 12 4.49 4.75 7.95
CA ASP A 12 5.95 4.84 8.08
C ASP A 12 6.66 3.86 7.12
N ASP A 13 6.10 2.67 6.93
CA ASP A 13 6.61 1.67 6.00
C ASP A 13 6.49 2.13 4.54
N ILE A 14 5.37 2.76 4.18
CA ILE A 14 5.17 3.37 2.86
C ILE A 14 6.19 4.49 2.65
N ASP A 15 6.36 5.37 3.63
CA ASP A 15 7.30 6.50 3.51
C ASP A 15 8.74 6.02 3.43
N ARG A 16 9.11 4.92 4.09
CA ARG A 16 10.42 4.29 3.92
C ARG A 16 10.62 3.69 2.52
N ILE A 17 9.63 2.97 2.00
CA ILE A 17 9.68 2.37 0.66
C ILE A 17 9.78 3.46 -0.41
N LEU A 18 8.99 4.52 -0.27
CA LEU A 18 8.97 5.64 -1.20
C LEU A 18 10.20 6.53 -1.02
N GLY A 19 10.61 6.83 0.22
CA GLY A 19 11.75 7.66 0.58
C GLY A 19 13.09 7.13 0.10
N GLN A 20 13.25 5.80 0.03
CA GLN A 20 14.39 5.18 -0.64
C GLN A 20 14.43 5.44 -2.15
N ARG A 21 13.31 5.84 -2.77
CA ARG A 21 13.17 6.16 -4.20
C ARG A 21 13.04 7.66 -4.51
N ILE A 22 12.83 8.53 -3.51
CA ILE A 22 12.73 10.00 -3.69
C ILE A 22 14.04 10.62 -4.24
N ALA A 23 15.16 9.89 -4.24
CA ALA A 23 16.38 10.31 -4.93
C ALA A 23 16.24 10.37 -6.48
N ARG A 24 15.14 9.85 -7.07
CA ARG A 24 14.80 10.00 -8.49
C ARG A 24 13.36 10.50 -8.65
N PRO A 25 13.04 11.24 -9.73
CA PRO A 25 11.66 11.61 -10.01
C PRO A 25 10.84 10.33 -10.24
N LEU A 26 9.98 10.00 -9.27
CA LEU A 26 9.11 8.81 -9.25
C LEU A 26 8.36 8.61 -10.58
N ALA A 27 7.99 9.72 -11.23
CA ALA A 27 7.35 9.71 -12.54
C ALA A 27 8.23 9.15 -13.68
N ALA A 28 9.54 9.35 -13.63
CA ALA A 28 10.46 8.81 -14.63
C ALA A 28 10.69 7.31 -14.44
N GLU A 29 10.75 6.86 -13.17
CA GLU A 29 10.91 5.44 -12.83
C GLU A 29 9.68 4.63 -13.24
N VAL A 30 8.48 5.09 -12.87
CA VAL A 30 7.21 4.47 -13.27
C VAL A 30 7.06 4.40 -14.79
N ARG A 31 7.51 5.41 -15.54
CA ARG A 31 7.46 5.41 -17.01
C ARG A 31 8.42 4.40 -17.65
N SER A 32 9.50 4.05 -16.96
CA SER A 32 10.48 3.08 -17.45
C SER A 32 10.14 1.63 -17.10
N MET A 33 9.25 1.41 -16.13
CA MET A 33 8.83 0.07 -15.72
C MET A 33 7.87 -0.54 -16.74
N ASN A 34 8.06 -1.84 -17.01
CA ASN A 34 7.10 -2.62 -17.76
C ASN A 34 5.88 -3.02 -16.89
N GLN A 35 4.83 -3.56 -17.51
CA GLN A 35 3.60 -3.92 -16.82
C GLN A 35 3.79 -4.91 -15.66
N ALA A 36 4.73 -5.84 -15.77
CA ALA A 36 5.00 -6.83 -14.73
C ALA A 36 5.71 -6.18 -13.52
N GLU A 37 6.67 -5.30 -13.77
CA GLU A 37 7.35 -4.50 -12.73
C GLU A 37 6.37 -3.59 -12.00
N LEU A 38 5.52 -2.87 -12.74
CA LEU A 38 4.46 -2.03 -12.16
C LEU A 38 3.50 -2.84 -11.28
N SER A 39 3.13 -4.03 -11.73
CA SER A 39 2.25 -4.93 -10.97
C SER A 39 2.94 -5.40 -9.69
N ALA A 40 4.21 -5.78 -9.75
CA ALA A 40 4.97 -6.23 -8.59
C ALA A 40 5.11 -5.11 -7.54
N GLU A 41 5.47 -3.90 -7.96
CA GLU A 41 5.56 -2.72 -7.08
C GLU A 41 4.21 -2.41 -6.43
N TYR A 42 3.13 -2.42 -7.23
CA TYR A 42 1.78 -2.21 -6.72
C TYR A 42 1.44 -3.21 -5.62
N TRP A 43 1.72 -4.50 -5.81
CA TRP A 43 1.42 -5.54 -4.82
C TRP A 43 2.27 -5.42 -3.55
N GLN A 44 3.50 -4.89 -3.62
CA GLN A 44 4.32 -4.63 -2.42
C GLN A 44 3.68 -3.58 -1.51
N VAL A 45 3.00 -2.58 -2.08
CA VAL A 45 2.41 -1.46 -1.33
C VAL A 45 0.91 -1.63 -1.10
N ARG A 46 0.21 -2.47 -1.86
CA ARG A 46 -1.25 -2.59 -1.85
C ARG A 46 -1.82 -2.83 -0.45
N MET A 47 -1.29 -3.83 0.28
CA MET A 47 -1.77 -4.17 1.63
C MET A 47 -1.52 -3.03 2.63
N ARG A 48 -0.40 -2.31 2.47
CA ARG A 48 -0.05 -1.15 3.30
C ARG A 48 -0.99 0.01 3.01
N LEU A 49 -1.25 0.28 1.73
CA LEU A 49 -2.22 1.30 1.30
C LEU A 49 -3.61 1.01 1.86
N ASP A 50 -4.11 -0.22 1.78
CA ASP A 50 -5.43 -0.58 2.32
C ASP A 50 -5.50 -0.34 3.84
N THR A 51 -4.43 -0.69 4.56
CA THR A 51 -4.32 -0.46 6.00
C THR A 51 -4.30 1.04 6.32
N SER A 52 -3.46 1.82 5.63
CA SER A 52 -3.30 3.26 5.84
C SER A 52 -4.57 4.05 5.47
N LEU A 53 -5.36 3.58 4.51
CA LEU A 53 -6.63 4.19 4.15
C LEU A 53 -7.63 4.22 5.30
N THR A 54 -7.51 3.31 6.27
CA THR A 54 -8.34 3.31 7.48
C THR A 54 -8.04 4.54 8.37
N LEU A 55 -6.80 5.03 8.39
CA LEU A 55 -6.47 6.29 9.07
C LEU A 55 -6.85 7.51 8.25
N ILE A 56 -6.64 7.45 6.92
CA ILE A 56 -7.02 8.54 6.03
C ILE A 56 -8.54 8.79 6.13
N ASP A 57 -9.36 7.74 6.24
CA ASP A 57 -10.83 7.85 6.43
C ASP A 57 -11.21 8.67 7.69
N LYS A 58 -10.36 8.66 8.73
CA LYS A 58 -10.60 9.38 9.99
C LYS A 58 -10.26 10.87 9.93
N ILE A 59 -9.58 11.33 8.88
CA ILE A 59 -9.25 12.75 8.71
C ILE A 59 -10.55 13.53 8.43
N PRO A 60 -10.91 14.53 9.26
CA PRO A 60 -12.13 15.29 9.06
C PRO A 60 -12.10 16.09 7.74
N VAL A 61 -13.28 16.41 7.22
CA VAL A 61 -13.52 17.21 6.00
C VAL A 61 -13.21 16.46 4.69
N TYR A 62 -12.01 15.89 4.53
CA TYR A 62 -11.56 15.34 3.24
C TYR A 62 -11.20 13.85 3.26
N GLY A 63 -10.93 13.27 4.44
CA GLY A 63 -10.40 11.92 4.59
C GLY A 63 -11.18 10.86 3.83
N LYS A 64 -12.49 10.80 4.05
CA LYS A 64 -13.39 9.87 3.36
C LYS A 64 -13.38 10.01 1.84
N ARG A 65 -13.28 11.25 1.32
CA ARG A 65 -13.25 11.51 -0.13
C ARG A 65 -11.94 11.02 -0.74
N ILE A 66 -10.82 11.31 -0.08
CA ILE A 66 -9.48 10.85 -0.49
C ILE A 66 -9.42 9.33 -0.43
N ALA A 67 -9.87 8.74 0.68
CA ALA A 67 -9.85 7.29 0.84
C ALA A 67 -10.68 6.58 -0.23
N THR A 68 -11.84 7.13 -0.58
CA THR A 68 -12.69 6.61 -1.66
C THR A 68 -11.98 6.68 -3.02
N ALA A 69 -11.34 7.81 -3.34
CA ALA A 69 -10.60 7.97 -4.60
C ALA A 69 -9.44 6.99 -4.72
N VAL A 70 -8.66 6.80 -3.65
CA VAL A 70 -7.54 5.85 -3.63
C VAL A 70 -8.03 4.40 -3.73
N ARG A 71 -9.11 4.03 -3.01
CA ARG A 71 -9.74 2.70 -3.15
C ARG A 71 -10.18 2.42 -4.59
N PHE A 72 -10.73 3.41 -5.28
CA PHE A 72 -11.10 3.28 -6.69
C PHE A 72 -9.87 3.04 -7.59
N LEU A 73 -8.78 3.80 -7.41
CA LEU A 73 -7.53 3.58 -8.15
C LEU A 73 -6.93 2.19 -7.88
N MET A 74 -6.97 1.75 -6.62
CA MET A 74 -6.56 0.40 -6.24
C MET A 74 -7.38 -0.68 -6.95
N GLN A 75 -8.71 -0.53 -7.07
CA GLN A 75 -9.54 -1.47 -7.83
C GLN A 75 -9.18 -1.53 -9.33
N ILE A 76 -8.82 -0.39 -9.93
CA ILE A 76 -8.30 -0.36 -11.30
C ILE A 76 -7.00 -1.16 -11.37
N CYS A 77 -6.04 -0.89 -10.47
CA CYS A 77 -4.78 -1.61 -10.42
C CYS A 77 -4.98 -3.12 -10.19
N ASP A 78 -5.92 -3.54 -9.35
CA ASP A 78 -6.25 -4.95 -9.12
C ASP A 78 -6.69 -5.66 -10.39
N ARG A 79 -7.51 -4.99 -11.20
CA ARG A 79 -8.01 -5.53 -12.47
C ARG A 79 -6.91 -5.69 -13.51
N HIS A 80 -5.93 -4.79 -13.49
CA HIS A 80 -4.80 -4.80 -14.43
C HIS A 80 -3.62 -5.67 -13.95
N CYS A 81 -3.50 -5.90 -12.64
CA CYS A 81 -2.46 -6.72 -12.02
C CYS A 81 -3.05 -8.08 -11.64
N GLN A 82 -3.38 -8.90 -12.64
CA GLN A 82 -4.21 -10.11 -12.53
C GLN A 82 -3.66 -11.21 -11.59
N THR A 83 -2.36 -11.17 -11.25
CA THR A 83 -1.74 -12.03 -10.23
C THR A 83 -0.58 -11.27 -9.60
N GLY A 84 -0.71 -10.91 -8.32
CA GLY A 84 0.42 -10.42 -7.55
C GLY A 84 1.34 -11.53 -7.08
N PRO A 85 2.61 -11.25 -6.78
CA PRO A 85 3.40 -12.14 -5.94
C PRO A 85 2.63 -12.41 -4.63
N PRO A 86 2.72 -13.62 -4.06
CA PRO A 86 2.05 -13.94 -2.80
C PRO A 86 2.41 -12.87 -1.75
N PRO A 87 1.43 -12.43 -0.92
CA PRO A 87 1.71 -11.42 0.10
C PRO A 87 2.90 -11.88 0.95
N PRO A 88 3.86 -11.00 1.27
CA PRO A 88 4.95 -11.35 2.16
C PRO A 88 4.35 -11.86 3.47
N ALA A 89 4.81 -13.03 3.93
CA ALA A 89 4.41 -13.58 5.21
C ALA A 89 4.63 -12.48 6.26
N ILE A 90 3.55 -12.09 6.94
CA ILE A 90 3.66 -11.23 8.10
C ILE A 90 4.28 -12.12 9.19
N ASP A 91 5.60 -12.12 9.30
CA ASP A 91 6.33 -12.73 10.42
C ASP A 91 5.97 -11.96 11.70
N GLY A 92 4.82 -12.32 12.25
CA GLY A 92 4.13 -11.60 13.31
C GLY A 92 3.45 -12.56 14.27
N GLY A 93 4.22 -13.48 14.84
CA GLY A 93 4.02 -13.91 16.22
C GLY A 93 3.03 -15.05 16.51
N LEU A 94 3.61 -16.11 17.08
CA LEU A 94 3.10 -16.85 18.24
C LEU A 94 1.96 -17.85 18.00
N ILE A 95 2.32 -19.06 17.54
CA ILE A 95 1.57 -20.27 17.89
C ILE A 95 1.91 -20.61 19.35
N VAL A 96 1.08 -20.14 20.30
CA VAL A 96 0.98 -20.80 21.60
C VAL A 96 0.10 -22.03 21.39
N LYS A 97 0.73 -23.20 21.43
CA LYS A 97 0.03 -24.48 21.60
C LYS A 97 -0.69 -24.45 22.96
N ILE A 98 -2.01 -24.66 22.94
CA ILE A 98 -2.78 -25.24 24.05
C ILE A 98 -3.43 -26.50 23.47
#